data_AF-F4CW53-F1
#
_entry.id   AF-F4CW53-F1
#
_cell.length_a   1.000
_cell.length_b   1.000
_cell.length_c   1.000
_cell.angle_alpha   90.00
_cell.angle_beta   90.00
_cell.angle_gamma   90.00
#
_symmetry.space_group_name_H-M   'P 1'
#
loop_
_entity.id
_entity.type
_entity.pdbx_description
1 polymer ?
#
loop_
_entity_poly.entity_id
_entity_poly.type
_entity_poly.pdbx_seq_one_letter_code
_entity_poly.pdbx_strand_id
1 'polypeptide(L)'
;MTGLTKKKVFAQLKDTVEQIESSTSEIDRLAAGRTLRLLADQLERDLVTEARAAGVRWADIGELYGTSKQSVQQRFRARPTTTAD
;
A
#
# COMPACT_ATOMS: atom_id res chain seq x y z
N MET A 1 1.04 7.46 -15.98
CA MET A 1 1.91 7.66 -14.79
C MET A 1 2.63 6.36 -14.51
N THR A 2 3.95 6.33 -14.64
CA THR A 2 4.76 5.12 -14.48
C THR A 2 4.77 4.69 -13.01
N GLY A 3 3.98 3.68 -12.65
CA GLY A 3 4.03 3.07 -11.32
C GLY A 3 5.45 2.57 -11.04
N LEU A 4 5.95 2.82 -9.83
CA LEU A 4 7.23 2.26 -9.41
C LEU A 4 7.15 0.73 -9.43
N THR A 5 8.20 0.07 -9.90
CA THR A 5 8.28 -1.40 -9.82
C THR A 5 8.32 -1.83 -8.36
N LYS A 6 7.75 -3.00 -8.02
CA LYS A 6 7.75 -3.53 -6.64
C LYS A 6 9.15 -3.52 -6.01
N LYS A 7 10.19 -3.90 -6.76
CA LYS A 7 11.59 -3.85 -6.30
C LYS A 7 12.00 -2.44 -5.83
N LYS A 8 11.56 -1.40 -6.55
CA LYS A 8 11.83 -0.01 -6.18
C LYS A 8 11.02 0.42 -4.95
N VAL A 9 9.78 -0.03 -4.81
CA VAL A 9 8.97 0.20 -3.60
C VAL A 9 9.64 -0.42 -2.37
N PHE A 10 10.13 -1.66 -2.47
CA PHE A 10 10.85 -2.32 -1.38
C PHE A 10 12.15 -1.60 -1.00
N ALA A 11 12.93 -1.14 -2.00
CA ALA A 11 14.12 -0.34 -1.72
C ALA A 11 13.77 0.95 -0.96
N GLN A 12 12.75 1.69 -1.42
CA GLN A 12 12.30 2.92 -0.76
C GLN A 12 11.72 2.69 0.65
N LEU A 13 11.03 1.57 0.88
CA LEU A 13 10.59 1.17 2.22
C LEU A 13 11.78 0.99 3.15
N LYS A 14 12.84 0.30 2.70
CA LYS A 14 14.06 0.12 3.49
C LYS A 14 14.72 1.48 3.79
N ASP A 15 14.91 2.31 2.76
CA ASP A 15 15.54 3.62 2.90
C ASP A 15 14.77 4.53 3.87
N THR A 16 13.42 4.51 3.82
CA THR A 16 12.60 5.31 4.74
C THR A 16 12.65 4.84 6.18
N VAL A 17 12.73 3.52 6.44
CA VAL A 17 12.95 3.00 7.79
C VAL A 17 14.32 3.42 8.31
N GLU A 18 15.38 3.30 7.49
CA GLU A 18 16.73 3.72 7.85
C GLU A 18 16.79 5.23 8.16
N GLN A 19 16.06 6.07 7.41
CA GLN A 19 15.96 7.51 7.67
C GLN A 19 15.25 7.82 9.01
N ILE A 20 14.24 7.04 9.41
CA ILE A 20 13.56 7.20 10.71
C ILE A 20 14.51 6.89 11.87
N GLU A 21 15.36 5.87 11.70
CA GLU A 21 16.31 5.41 12.73
C GLU A 21 17.54 6.32 12.84
N SER A 22 18.06 6.81 11.72
CA SER A 22 19.34 7.53 11.67
C SER A 22 19.21 9.06 11.74
N SER A 23 18.05 9.63 11.43
CA SER A 23 17.88 11.08 11.44
C SER A 23 17.87 11.65 12.87
N THR A 24 18.62 12.73 13.07
CA THR A 24 18.63 13.51 14.33
C THR A 24 17.60 14.65 14.33
N SER A 25 16.87 14.83 13.22
CA SER A 25 15.84 15.85 13.04
C SER A 25 14.45 15.23 13.19
N GLU A 26 13.69 15.66 14.19
CA GLU A 26 12.34 15.13 14.50
C GLU A 26 11.34 15.32 13.35
N ILE A 27 11.43 16.43 12.62
CA ILE A 27 10.56 16.68 11.46
C ILE A 27 10.89 15.75 10.30
N ASP A 28 12.18 15.47 10.07
CA ASP A 28 12.59 14.54 9.02
C ASP A 28 12.20 13.10 9.35
N ARG A 29 12.27 12.71 10.63
CA ARG A 29 11.76 11.41 11.10
C ARG A 29 10.25 11.29 10.86
N LEU A 30 9.47 12.32 11.18
CA LEU A 30 8.04 12.33 10.92
C LEU A 30 7.70 12.29 9.43
N ALA A 31 8.45 13.03 8.60
CA ALA A 31 8.29 13.01 7.15
C ALA A 31 8.60 11.62 6.55
N ALA A 32 9.66 10.96 7.03
CA ALA A 32 10.00 9.60 6.65
C ALA A 32 8.92 8.61 7.10
N GLY A 33 8.39 8.72 8.33
CA GLY A 33 7.27 7.92 8.81
C GLY A 33 5.99 8.09 7.98
N ARG A 34 5.69 9.32 7.55
CA ARG A 34 4.58 9.58 6.61
C ARG A 34 4.82 8.87 5.27
N THR A 35 6.05 8.92 4.75
CA THR A 35 6.41 8.28 3.48
C THR A 35 6.33 6.76 3.58
N LEU A 36 6.81 6.17 4.67
CA LEU A 36 6.71 4.75 4.98
C LEU A 36 5.25 4.27 4.91
N ARG A 37 4.33 5.00 5.57
CA ARG A 37 2.90 4.66 5.55
C ARG A 37 2.33 4.65 4.12
N LEU A 38 2.66 5.65 3.31
CA LEU A 38 2.16 5.73 1.93
C LEU A 38 2.71 4.61 1.05
N LEU A 39 3.98 4.27 1.20
CA LEU A 39 4.59 3.15 0.47
C LEU A 39 4.02 1.80 0.91
N ALA A 40 3.76 1.62 2.21
CA ALA A 40 3.12 0.42 2.73
C ALA A 40 1.67 0.29 2.23
N ASP A 41 0.89 1.39 2.24
CA ASP A 41 -0.47 1.43 1.70
C ASP A 41 -0.49 1.04 0.20
N GLN A 42 0.49 1.50 -0.58
CA GLN A 42 0.60 1.12 -2.00
C GLN A 42 0.97 -0.36 -2.16
N LEU A 43 1.96 -0.84 -1.41
CA LEU A 43 2.36 -2.25 -1.45
C LEU A 43 1.21 -3.18 -1.07
N GLU A 44 0.43 -2.83 -0.04
CA GLU A 44 -0.75 -3.59 0.37
C GLU A 44 -1.77 -3.71 -0.78
N ARG A 45 -2.03 -2.62 -1.51
CA ARG A 45 -2.94 -2.63 -2.68
C ARG A 45 -2.42 -3.52 -3.81
N ASP A 46 -1.12 -3.47 -4.08
CA ASP A 46 -0.50 -4.30 -5.11
C ASP A 46 -0.61 -5.79 -4.74
N LEU A 47 -0.32 -6.14 -3.49
CA LEU A 47 -0.45 -7.51 -2.96
C LEU A 47 -1.89 -8.02 -3.01
N VAL A 48 -2.87 -7.18 -2.65
CA VAL A 48 -4.29 -7.54 -2.78
C VAL A 48 -4.67 -7.76 -4.24
N THR A 49 -4.17 -6.92 -5.16
CA THR A 49 -4.41 -7.08 -6.60
C THR A 49 -3.84 -8.40 -7.13
N GLU A 50 -2.64 -8.78 -6.68
CA GLU A 50 -2.00 -10.05 -7.04
C GLU A 50 -2.72 -11.25 -6.46
N ALA A 51 -3.12 -11.21 -5.19
CA ALA A 51 -3.93 -12.25 -4.57
C ALA A 51 -5.23 -12.45 -5.36
N ARG A 52 -5.86 -11.35 -5.77
CA ARG A 52 -7.06 -11.38 -6.61
C ARG A 52 -6.80 -11.97 -8.00
N ALA A 53 -5.67 -11.66 -8.63
CA ALA A 53 -5.27 -12.25 -9.91
C ALA A 53 -4.95 -13.76 -9.79
N ALA A 54 -4.44 -14.19 -8.64
CA ALA A 54 -4.17 -15.59 -8.32
C ALA A 54 -5.43 -16.40 -7.90
N GLY A 55 -6.61 -15.76 -7.86
CA GLY A 55 -7.88 -16.42 -7.57
C GLY A 55 -8.35 -16.38 -6.11
N VAL A 56 -7.61 -15.76 -5.19
CA VAL A 56 -8.01 -15.61 -3.79
C VAL A 56 -9.34 -14.86 -3.70
N ARG A 57 -10.32 -15.37 -2.95
CA ARG A 57 -11.67 -14.78 -2.93
C ARG A 57 -11.69 -13.55 -2.04
N TRP A 58 -12.57 -12.60 -2.37
CA TRP A 58 -12.81 -11.43 -1.52
C TRP A 58 -13.32 -11.78 -0.11
N ALA A 59 -13.95 -12.94 0.06
CA ALA A 59 -14.39 -13.42 1.37
C ALA A 59 -13.17 -13.77 2.24
N ASP A 60 -12.24 -14.56 1.71
CA ASP A 60 -10.99 -14.95 2.38
C ASP A 60 -10.13 -13.71 2.72
N ILE A 61 -10.08 -12.73 1.83
CA ILE A 61 -9.43 -11.43 2.12
C ILE A 61 -10.20 -10.68 3.23
N GLY A 62 -11.53 -10.69 3.22
CA GLY A 62 -12.32 -10.10 4.29
C GLY A 62 -11.98 -10.70 5.66
N GLU A 63 -11.92 -12.02 5.72
CA GLU A 63 -11.55 -12.79 6.91
C GLU A 63 -10.14 -12.42 7.41
N LEU A 64 -9.15 -12.35 6.52
CA LEU A 64 -7.79 -11.90 6.86
C LEU A 64 -7.75 -10.51 7.50
N TYR A 65 -8.60 -9.59 7.03
CA TYR A 65 -8.69 -8.22 7.54
C TYR A 65 -9.65 -8.07 8.73
N GLY A 66 -10.24 -9.17 9.21
CA GLY A 66 -11.23 -9.14 10.30
C GLY A 66 -12.48 -8.33 9.97
N THR A 67 -12.85 -8.24 8.69
CA THR A 67 -13.97 -7.42 8.22
C THR A 67 -14.78 -8.11 7.11
N SER A 68 -15.85 -7.47 6.66
CA SER A 68 -16.71 -8.06 5.64
C SER A 68 -16.07 -8.02 4.24
N LYS A 69 -16.49 -8.95 3.38
CA LYS A 69 -16.21 -8.93 1.93
C LYS A 69 -16.47 -7.55 1.30
N GLN A 70 -17.58 -6.90 1.66
CA GLN A 70 -17.97 -5.61 1.08
C GLN A 70 -17.03 -4.50 1.54
N SER A 71 -16.62 -4.52 2.81
CA SER A 71 -15.68 -3.55 3.39
C SER A 71 -14.29 -3.63 2.72
N VAL A 72 -13.74 -4.84 2.52
CA VAL A 72 -12.47 -4.98 1.79
C VAL A 72 -12.60 -4.64 0.31
N GLN A 73 -13.73 -4.99 -0.32
CA GLN A 73 -13.99 -4.59 -1.71
C GLN A 73 -14.04 -3.07 -1.85
N GLN A 74 -14.69 -2.36 -0.93
CA GLN A 74 -14.74 -0.90 -0.94
C GLN A 74 -13.34 -0.28 -0.75
N ARG A 75 -12.51 -0.88 0.11
CA ARG A 75 -11.15 -0.40 0.39
C ARG A 75 -10.18 -0.61 -0.79
N PHE A 76 -10.24 -1.77 -1.43
CA PHE A 76 -9.22 -2.22 -2.39
C PHE A 76 -9.66 -2.27 -3.84
N ARG A 77 -10.96 -2.21 -4.17
CA ARG A 77 -11.35 -2.00 -5.56
C ARG A 77 -10.82 -0.64 -6.00
N ALA A 78 -10.16 -0.62 -7.16
CA ALA A 78 -9.83 0.62 -7.83
C ALA A 78 -11.11 1.44 -7.95
N ARG A 79 -11.10 2.65 -7.38
CA ARG A 79 -12.15 3.62 -7.69
C ARG A 79 -12.09 3.78 -9.21
N PRO A 80 -13.19 3.60 -9.96
CA PRO A 80 -13.15 3.88 -11.39
C PRO A 80 -12.63 5.30 -11.52
N THR A 81 -11.51 5.44 -12.24
CA THR A 81 -11.09 6.75 -12.73
C THR A 81 -12.22 7.16 -13.66
N THR A 82 -13.14 7.97 -13.17
CA THR A 82 -14.06 8.70 -14.03
C THR A 82 -13.16 9.57 -14.91
N THR A 83 -12.83 9.05 -16.09
CA THR A 83 -12.36 9.85 -17.21
C THR A 83 -13.49 10.83 -17.47
N ALA A 84 -13.32 12.06 -16.99
CA ALA A 84 -14.13 13.18 -17.40
C ALA A 84 -13.70 13.53 -18.83
N ASP A 85 -14.67 13.48 -19.74
CA ASP A 85 -14.65 14.12 -21.06
C ASP A 85 -14.32 15.63 -20.95
#